data_AF-A0A814LI68-F1
#
_entry.id   AF-A0A814LI68-F1
#
_cell.length_a   1.000
_cell.length_b   1.000
_cell.length_c   1.000
_cell.angle_alpha   90.00
_cell.angle_beta   90.00
_cell.angle_gamma   90.00
#
_symmetry.space_group_name_H-M   'P 1'
#
loop_
_entity.id
_entity.type
_entity.pdbx_description
1 polymer ?
#
loop_
_entity_poly.entity_id
_entity_poly.type
_entity_poly.pdbx_seq_one_letter_code
_entity_poly.pdbx_strand_id
1 'polypeptide(L)'
;MKVYYLRHELICLVLFLFLNELVNGLHLKGTFNTNRFFKFLTRFGMQTTDTLDKYSTMGFIYGNISILNGVNVDINKTLPSNLHIMLTAMDYNYFSDYYNQRRIVPKTDACNLMFEKISKKAYFFGCNEEGKLLDFIRRVPCPNNQLCIDEDKQENVIPGYQFTYKMQDYNQPRFWYLSLVACVRDNCKWKDLASMDGTSQPLNKSIQEDDSPSYTIAYDIWLVNGNPNSEKKSFLEHQFTYELQDITEIYMCSFFIYFFILPFIVHRLKKHFHYLYLKLFIYVSVELTSRFLSIIHTLVYSFDGHGVIFLQFLSDLLEVVASSILILILISVAKGWTIRSKELKANKQSIILGFVLQFVLVLSHMISLETIDPIFNTNSYETVAGYFELGTRFLFMVWFLLELKETFKHLESAALRNELSGDDAASIETKNSNDYQENVLDDDYEIVNHDEEHNENLEKNEIFLENYTRDQRVEKYQKFYLHYGACCLVWFIYLPVLVFITSFVSELFRLRLLLSIRYFVNFISVVVLFYIMWSPKTPLNLPGKKGKKYEFTNIQYMYANDGHDNEDGHIVNVARNKDDENLINFNINDNNF
;
A
#
# COMPACT_ATOMS: atom_id res chain seq x y z
N MET A 1 -33.85 -2.19 0.65
CA MET A 1 -32.46 -2.24 1.16
C MET A 1 -31.39 -2.08 0.05
N LYS A 2 -31.66 -1.41 -1.08
CA LYS A 2 -30.68 -1.14 -2.17
C LYS A 2 -30.32 0.34 -2.37
N VAL A 3 -31.10 1.27 -1.81
CA VAL A 3 -30.93 2.72 -2.05
C VAL A 3 -30.04 3.41 -1.01
N TYR A 4 -29.85 2.81 0.17
CA TYR A 4 -29.03 3.40 1.24
C TYR A 4 -27.51 3.25 1.03
N TYR A 5 -27.07 2.26 0.25
CA TYR A 5 -25.64 2.08 -0.08
C TYR A 5 -25.11 3.16 -1.04
N LEU A 6 -25.94 3.60 -1.99
CA LEU A 6 -25.54 4.58 -3.01
C LEU A 6 -25.30 5.98 -2.45
N ARG A 7 -25.92 6.31 -1.31
CA ARG A 7 -25.83 7.64 -0.68
C ARG A 7 -24.54 7.85 0.13
N HIS A 8 -23.92 6.76 0.61
CA HIS A 8 -22.65 6.82 1.34
C HIS A 8 -21.43 6.88 0.40
N GLU A 9 -21.50 6.24 -0.77
CA GLU A 9 -20.47 6.38 -1.81
C GLU A 9 -20.41 7.81 -2.37
N LEU A 10 -21.55 8.48 -2.50
CA LEU A 10 -21.62 9.87 -2.97
C LEU A 10 -20.98 10.86 -1.99
N ILE A 11 -21.04 10.60 -0.68
CA ILE A 11 -20.42 11.46 0.35
C ILE A 11 -18.89 11.29 0.34
N CYS A 12 -18.39 10.09 0.08
CA CYS A 12 -16.96 9.84 -0.13
C CYS A 12 -16.46 10.49 -1.45
N LEU A 13 -17.30 10.50 -2.49
CA LEU A 13 -17.02 11.14 -3.78
C LEU A 13 -17.03 12.68 -3.70
N VAL A 14 -17.77 13.26 -2.75
CA VAL A 14 -17.76 14.71 -2.49
C VAL A 14 -16.55 15.12 -1.63
N LEU A 15 -16.08 14.26 -0.72
CA LEU A 15 -14.78 14.42 -0.04
C LEU A 15 -13.59 14.26 -1.01
N PHE A 16 -13.74 13.44 -2.05
CA PHE A 16 -12.79 13.26 -3.15
C PHE A 16 -12.59 14.51 -4.03
N LEU A 17 -13.55 15.43 -4.08
CA LEU A 17 -13.48 16.64 -4.93
C LEU A 17 -12.76 17.83 -4.26
N PHE A 18 -12.40 17.74 -2.97
CA PHE A 18 -11.83 18.87 -2.21
C PHE A 18 -10.31 18.81 -1.97
N LEU A 19 -9.60 17.78 -2.47
CA LEU A 19 -8.16 17.62 -2.27
C LEU A 19 -7.40 17.83 -3.59
N ASN A 20 -7.40 19.06 -4.09
CA ASN A 20 -6.50 19.49 -5.16
C ASN A 20 -5.49 20.47 -4.58
N GLU A 21 -4.43 19.95 -3.98
CA GLU A 21 -3.15 20.66 -3.90
C GLU A 21 -2.08 19.71 -4.46
N LEU A 22 -1.53 20.13 -5.60
CA LEU A 22 -0.66 19.38 -6.48
C LEU A 22 0.73 19.22 -5.87
N VAL A 23 1.16 17.98 -5.62
CA VAL A 23 2.58 17.68 -5.43
C VAL A 23 3.17 17.42 -6.81
N ASN A 24 4.04 18.34 -7.25
CA ASN A 24 4.71 18.27 -8.54
C ASN A 24 5.68 17.10 -8.61
N GLY A 25 5.66 16.42 -9.75
CA GLY A 25 6.67 15.42 -10.12
C GLY A 25 8.06 16.03 -10.31
N LEU A 26 8.99 15.19 -10.76
CA LEU A 26 10.41 15.49 -10.88
C LEU A 26 10.75 16.54 -11.94
N HIS A 27 9.84 16.74 -12.90
CA HIS A 27 9.84 17.93 -13.72
C HIS A 27 9.06 19.03 -13.02
N LEU A 28 9.77 19.98 -12.43
CA LEU A 28 9.20 21.04 -11.62
C LEU A 28 8.72 22.18 -12.50
N LYS A 29 7.41 22.44 -12.48
CA LYS A 29 6.82 23.65 -13.06
C LYS A 29 6.15 24.47 -11.98
N GLY A 30 6.36 25.78 -12.01
CA GLY A 30 5.65 26.68 -11.11
C GLY A 30 6.16 28.10 -11.14
N THR A 31 5.67 28.89 -10.19
CA THR A 31 6.02 30.30 -10.05
C THR A 31 6.54 30.61 -8.64
N PHE A 32 7.41 31.59 -8.55
CA PHE A 32 7.95 32.12 -7.31
C PHE A 32 7.78 33.64 -7.29
N ASN A 33 7.04 34.14 -6.31
CA ASN A 33 6.89 35.57 -6.07
C ASN A 33 7.92 36.01 -5.03
N THR A 34 8.71 37.04 -5.35
CA THR A 34 9.79 37.54 -4.49
C THR A 34 9.33 38.15 -3.17
N ASN A 35 8.03 38.40 -2.98
CA ASN A 35 7.46 38.73 -1.67
C ASN A 35 7.70 37.62 -0.65
N ARG A 36 7.80 36.37 -1.11
CA ARG A 36 8.22 35.25 -0.26
C ARG A 36 9.74 35.21 -0.21
N PHE A 37 10.29 35.27 1.00
CA PHE A 37 11.74 35.23 1.21
C PHE A 37 12.40 33.93 0.70
N PHE A 38 11.72 32.79 0.88
CA PHE A 38 12.28 31.46 0.62
C PHE A 38 11.21 30.52 0.07
N LYS A 39 11.57 29.71 -0.94
CA LYS A 39 10.75 28.61 -1.45
C LYS A 39 11.61 27.36 -1.62
N PHE A 40 11.25 26.31 -0.89
CA PHE A 40 11.75 24.97 -1.17
C PHE A 40 11.10 24.45 -2.45
N LEU A 41 11.91 23.93 -3.38
CA LEU A 41 11.42 23.42 -4.66
C LEU A 41 11.24 21.91 -4.62
N THR A 42 12.33 21.17 -4.37
CA THR A 42 12.26 19.70 -4.27
C THR A 42 13.50 19.13 -3.59
N ARG A 43 13.39 17.86 -3.19
CA ARG A 43 14.49 16.98 -2.80
C ARG A 43 14.65 15.91 -3.89
N PHE A 44 15.88 15.62 -4.28
CA PHE A 44 16.16 14.59 -5.28
C PHE A 44 17.36 13.73 -4.92
N GLY A 45 17.20 12.42 -4.94
CA GLY A 45 18.28 11.46 -4.71
C GLY A 45 19.09 11.26 -5.99
N MET A 46 20.34 11.72 -5.97
CA MET A 46 21.30 11.48 -7.04
C MET A 46 21.99 10.14 -6.85
N GLN A 47 22.09 9.36 -7.93
CA GLN A 47 22.80 8.09 -7.95
C GLN A 47 24.32 8.28 -7.94
N THR A 48 25.05 7.20 -7.64
CA THR A 48 26.52 7.20 -7.72
C THR A 48 27.00 7.39 -9.15
N THR A 49 27.96 8.28 -9.33
CA THR A 49 28.64 8.49 -10.62
C THR A 49 29.70 7.41 -10.82
N ASP A 50 29.58 6.63 -11.87
CA ASP A 50 30.60 5.65 -12.26
C ASP A 50 31.85 6.39 -12.74
N THR A 51 33.01 6.01 -12.19
CA THR A 51 34.31 6.54 -12.60
C THR A 51 34.67 6.18 -14.05
N LEU A 52 34.19 5.04 -14.56
CA LEU A 52 34.47 4.57 -15.92
C LEU A 52 33.54 5.21 -16.97
N ASP A 53 32.26 5.40 -16.64
CA ASP A 53 31.28 6.07 -17.50
C ASP A 53 30.69 7.32 -16.83
N LYS A 54 31.58 8.24 -16.47
CA LYS A 54 31.22 9.50 -15.81
C LYS A 54 30.20 10.32 -16.63
N TYR A 55 30.40 10.34 -17.95
CA TYR A 55 29.57 11.16 -18.84
C TYR A 55 28.11 10.71 -18.84
N SER A 56 27.84 9.40 -18.78
CA SER A 56 26.47 8.88 -18.85
C SER A 56 25.79 8.77 -17.48
N THR A 57 26.56 8.58 -16.40
CA THR A 57 26.01 8.23 -15.07
C THR A 57 25.86 9.39 -14.09
N MET A 58 26.49 10.55 -14.34
CA MET A 58 26.35 11.72 -13.47
C MET A 58 24.94 12.31 -13.49
N GLY A 59 24.51 12.91 -12.39
CA GLY A 59 23.19 13.53 -12.26
C GLY A 59 23.14 14.93 -12.87
N PHE A 60 21.95 15.35 -13.32
CA PHE A 60 21.75 16.67 -13.93
C PHE A 60 20.55 17.40 -13.33
N ILE A 61 20.69 18.70 -13.15
CA ILE A 61 19.57 19.62 -12.88
C ILE A 61 19.65 20.75 -13.91
N TYR A 62 18.66 20.88 -14.78
CA TYR A 62 18.68 21.85 -15.87
C TYR A 62 17.29 22.37 -16.14
N GLY A 63 17.18 23.55 -16.75
CA GLY A 63 15.86 24.14 -16.94
C GLY A 63 15.86 25.56 -17.44
N ASN A 64 14.66 26.12 -17.46
CA ASN A 64 14.39 27.51 -17.79
C ASN A 64 13.82 28.20 -16.54
N ILE A 65 14.41 29.33 -16.18
CA ILE A 65 13.94 30.17 -15.08
C ILE A 65 13.98 31.60 -15.57
N SER A 66 12.81 32.15 -15.84
CA SER A 66 12.67 33.45 -16.48
C SER A 66 11.57 34.25 -15.79
N ILE A 67 11.60 35.57 -15.95
CA ILE A 67 10.57 36.42 -15.35
C ILE A 67 9.24 36.30 -16.11
N LEU A 68 8.13 36.18 -15.38
CA LEU A 68 6.79 36.22 -15.95
C LEU A 68 6.41 37.69 -16.17
N ASN A 69 6.28 38.09 -17.43
CA ASN A 69 5.79 39.42 -17.79
C ASN A 69 4.26 39.45 -17.58
N GLY A 70 3.81 39.70 -16.34
CA GLY A 70 2.39 39.69 -16.01
C GLY A 70 2.02 40.46 -14.74
N VAL A 71 1.32 41.59 -14.97
CA VAL A 71 0.51 42.42 -14.05
C VAL A 71 1.27 43.51 -13.26
N ASN A 72 0.99 44.77 -13.62
CA ASN A 72 1.39 46.03 -12.98
C ASN A 72 2.89 46.26 -12.75
N VAL A 73 3.72 45.93 -13.74
CA VAL A 73 4.99 46.65 -13.88
C VAL A 73 4.62 47.99 -14.50
N ASP A 74 4.72 49.08 -13.73
CA ASP A 74 4.67 50.43 -14.27
C ASP A 74 5.54 50.45 -15.54
N ILE A 75 4.94 50.80 -16.67
CA ILE A 75 5.59 50.79 -18.00
C ILE A 75 6.81 51.75 -18.02
N ASN A 76 6.95 52.57 -16.97
CA ASN A 76 8.07 53.49 -16.74
C ASN A 76 9.15 52.97 -15.75
N LYS A 77 8.94 51.82 -15.09
CA LYS A 77 9.99 51.13 -14.31
C LYS A 77 10.60 50.04 -15.19
N THR A 78 11.69 50.39 -15.86
CA THR A 78 12.61 49.41 -16.44
C THR A 78 12.93 48.33 -15.41
N LEU A 79 12.77 47.06 -15.80
CA LEU A 79 13.27 45.90 -15.05
C LEU A 79 14.67 46.24 -14.52
N PRO A 80 14.94 46.22 -13.20
CA PRO A 80 16.28 46.50 -12.73
C PRO A 80 17.20 45.46 -13.36
N SER A 81 18.20 45.93 -14.11
CA SER A 81 19.19 45.11 -14.82
C SER A 81 19.96 44.15 -13.91
N ASN A 82 19.79 44.27 -12.59
CA ASN A 82 20.50 43.55 -11.55
C ASN A 82 19.57 42.70 -10.64
N LEU A 83 18.32 42.40 -11.03
CA LEU A 83 17.49 41.48 -10.25
C LEU A 83 18.08 40.07 -10.31
N HIS A 84 18.84 39.70 -9.28
CA HIS A 84 19.49 38.39 -9.18
C HIS A 84 19.20 37.78 -7.82
N ILE A 85 18.14 36.96 -7.77
CA ILE A 85 17.91 36.06 -6.64
C ILE A 85 18.71 34.78 -6.83
N MET A 86 18.80 33.96 -5.78
CA MET A 86 19.61 32.73 -5.82
C MET A 86 18.74 31.49 -5.97
N LEU A 87 19.02 30.72 -7.03
CA LEU A 87 18.71 29.30 -7.09
C LEU A 87 19.86 28.55 -6.42
N THR A 88 19.53 27.65 -5.51
CA THR A 88 20.53 26.86 -4.78
C THR A 88 20.24 25.37 -4.91
N ALA A 89 21.29 24.59 -5.17
CA ALA A 89 21.27 23.14 -5.24
C ALA A 89 22.42 22.61 -4.38
N MET A 90 22.12 21.94 -3.26
CA MET A 90 23.16 21.49 -2.32
C MET A 90 22.78 20.21 -1.60
N ASP A 91 23.77 19.52 -1.03
CA ASP A 91 23.54 18.34 -0.18
C ASP A 91 22.98 18.71 1.21
N TYR A 92 22.51 17.69 1.94
CA TYR A 92 21.91 17.86 3.27
C TYR A 92 22.80 18.60 4.28
N ASN A 93 24.12 18.39 4.26
CA ASN A 93 25.02 18.95 5.27
C ASN A 93 25.09 20.48 5.18
N TYR A 94 25.03 21.02 3.97
CA TYR A 94 24.94 22.47 3.78
C TYR A 94 23.50 22.95 3.87
N PHE A 95 22.55 22.17 3.34
CA PHE A 95 21.14 22.54 3.30
C PHE A 95 20.52 22.70 4.68
N SER A 96 20.85 21.84 5.66
CA SER A 96 20.23 21.87 6.98
C SER A 96 20.46 23.20 7.70
N ASP A 97 21.72 23.66 7.77
CA ASP A 97 22.07 24.94 8.39
C ASP A 97 21.49 26.13 7.62
N TYR A 98 21.64 26.11 6.29
CA TYR A 98 21.08 27.10 5.37
C TYR A 98 19.56 27.24 5.56
N TYR A 99 18.85 26.11 5.62
CA TYR A 99 17.41 26.07 5.80
C TYR A 99 17.03 26.62 7.17
N ASN A 100 17.72 26.24 8.24
CA ASN A 100 17.40 26.69 9.60
C ASN A 100 17.56 28.21 9.79
N GLN A 101 18.59 28.79 9.17
CA GLN A 101 18.90 30.22 9.28
C GLN A 101 17.88 31.13 8.57
N ARG A 102 17.03 30.60 7.68
CA ARG A 102 15.98 31.38 6.97
C ARG A 102 14.99 32.09 7.90
N ARG A 103 14.82 31.57 9.12
CA ARG A 103 13.87 32.07 10.12
C ARG A 103 14.34 33.36 10.80
N ILE A 104 15.62 33.72 10.64
CA ILE A 104 16.23 34.89 11.28
C ILE A 104 15.61 36.19 10.72
N VAL A 105 15.54 37.19 11.59
CA VAL A 105 15.10 38.55 11.31
C VAL A 105 16.13 39.49 11.97
N PRO A 106 16.67 40.50 11.27
CA PRO A 106 16.31 40.98 9.92
C PRO A 106 16.76 40.04 8.79
N LYS A 107 16.13 40.15 7.60
CA LYS A 107 16.38 39.23 6.46
C LYS A 107 17.75 39.39 5.83
N THR A 108 18.36 40.57 5.91
CA THR A 108 19.74 40.79 5.51
C THR A 108 20.70 39.89 6.32
N ASP A 109 20.49 39.78 7.64
CA ASP A 109 21.28 38.92 8.51
C ASP A 109 21.02 37.44 8.21
N ALA A 110 19.77 37.08 7.92
CA ALA A 110 19.43 35.74 7.45
C ALA A 110 20.23 35.37 6.19
N CYS A 111 20.29 36.25 5.18
CA CYS A 111 21.07 36.02 3.97
C CYS A 111 22.57 35.83 4.27
N ASN A 112 23.16 36.66 5.15
CA ASN A 112 24.57 36.52 5.52
C ASN A 112 24.85 35.18 6.20
N LEU A 113 24.01 34.77 7.15
CA LEU A 113 24.17 33.52 7.87
C LEU A 113 23.95 32.32 6.95
N MET A 114 22.86 32.32 6.16
CA MET A 114 22.50 31.26 5.21
C MET A 114 23.66 30.90 4.28
N PHE A 115 24.37 31.91 3.77
CA PHE A 115 25.47 31.71 2.84
C PHE A 115 26.86 31.74 3.49
N GLU A 116 26.98 31.84 4.82
CA GLU A 116 28.28 31.96 5.49
C GLU A 116 29.16 30.72 5.26
N LYS A 117 28.59 29.52 5.43
CA LYS A 117 29.31 28.25 5.17
C LYS A 117 29.48 27.97 3.68
N ILE A 118 28.45 28.30 2.89
CA ILE A 118 28.41 28.02 1.46
C ILE A 118 29.43 28.87 0.71
N SER A 119 29.51 30.17 1.02
CA SER A 119 30.43 31.12 0.37
C SER A 119 31.91 30.78 0.54
N LYS A 120 32.28 29.99 1.55
CA LYS A 120 33.66 29.52 1.76
C LYS A 120 34.09 28.41 0.79
N LYS A 121 33.15 27.63 0.26
CA LYS A 121 33.43 26.44 -0.57
C LYS A 121 32.81 26.44 -1.96
N ALA A 122 31.73 27.19 -2.16
CA ALA A 122 31.05 27.29 -3.44
C ALA A 122 31.78 28.26 -4.38
N TYR A 123 31.85 27.89 -5.65
CA TYR A 123 32.36 28.76 -6.70
C TYR A 123 31.42 29.94 -6.91
N PHE A 124 32.00 31.14 -7.05
CA PHE A 124 31.28 32.33 -7.43
C PHE A 124 32.11 33.22 -8.35
N PHE A 125 31.54 33.53 -9.51
CA PHE A 125 32.13 34.50 -10.42
C PHE A 125 32.35 35.86 -9.72
N GLY A 126 33.59 36.37 -9.82
CA GLY A 126 34.02 37.69 -9.34
C GLY A 126 34.22 37.87 -7.83
N CYS A 127 33.95 36.86 -6.99
CA CYS A 127 34.13 36.99 -5.53
C CYS A 127 34.88 35.82 -4.88
N ASN A 128 34.64 34.60 -5.34
CA ASN A 128 35.34 33.43 -4.83
C ASN A 128 35.69 32.49 -5.99
N GLU A 129 36.73 32.89 -6.73
CA GLU A 129 37.24 32.14 -7.88
C GLU A 129 38.17 30.99 -7.45
N GLU A 130 38.68 31.01 -6.21
CA GLU A 130 39.49 29.93 -5.61
C GLU A 130 38.62 28.81 -5.00
N GLY A 131 37.34 29.10 -4.68
CA GLY A 131 36.34 28.15 -4.17
C GLY A 131 35.86 27.10 -5.19
N LYS A 132 36.70 26.65 -6.12
CA LYS A 132 36.36 25.79 -7.29
C LYS A 132 35.87 24.37 -6.96
N LEU A 133 35.58 24.05 -5.71
CA LEU A 133 35.29 22.66 -5.31
C LEU A 133 33.83 22.27 -5.53
N LEU A 134 32.88 23.20 -5.36
CA LEU A 134 31.46 22.88 -5.35
C LEU A 134 30.63 23.92 -6.11
N ASP A 135 29.69 23.42 -6.91
CA ASP A 135 28.85 24.22 -7.78
C ASP A 135 27.39 24.21 -7.27
N PHE A 136 27.06 25.17 -6.39
CA PHE A 136 25.81 25.13 -5.61
C PHE A 136 24.81 26.22 -5.96
N ILE A 137 25.21 27.28 -6.68
CA ILE A 137 24.43 28.52 -6.73
C ILE A 137 24.37 29.06 -8.17
N ARG A 138 23.19 29.55 -8.54
CA ARG A 138 22.94 30.28 -9.80
C ARG A 138 22.11 31.53 -9.54
N ARG A 139 22.45 32.62 -10.21
CA ARG A 139 21.69 33.87 -10.28
C ARG A 139 20.55 33.71 -11.27
N VAL A 140 19.34 33.92 -10.78
CA VAL A 140 18.09 33.86 -11.57
C VAL A 140 17.22 35.09 -11.24
N PRO A 141 16.29 35.54 -12.11
CA PRO A 141 15.91 34.96 -13.40
C PRO A 141 16.98 35.14 -14.48
N CYS A 142 16.93 34.27 -15.48
CA CYS A 142 17.78 34.31 -16.66
C CYS A 142 17.08 35.10 -17.77
N PRO A 143 17.82 35.79 -18.65
CA PRO A 143 17.20 36.54 -19.73
C PRO A 143 16.46 35.59 -20.69
N ASN A 144 15.30 36.03 -21.20
CA ASN A 144 14.45 35.21 -22.05
C ASN A 144 15.22 34.68 -23.27
N ASN A 145 15.19 33.37 -23.48
CA ASN A 145 15.88 32.65 -24.57
C ASN A 145 17.42 32.84 -24.59
N GLN A 146 18.02 33.23 -23.46
CA GLN A 146 19.48 33.32 -23.30
C GLN A 146 19.92 32.48 -22.10
N LEU A 147 21.21 32.14 -22.09
CA LEU A 147 21.84 31.48 -20.95
C LEU A 147 21.80 32.36 -19.70
N CYS A 148 21.78 31.72 -18.54
CA CYS A 148 21.92 32.42 -17.26
C CYS A 148 23.30 33.08 -17.17
N ILE A 149 23.39 34.16 -16.40
CA ILE A 149 24.58 35.01 -16.31
C ILE A 149 25.82 34.30 -15.72
N ASP A 150 25.61 33.16 -15.07
CA ASP A 150 26.67 32.32 -14.50
C ASP A 150 27.13 31.19 -15.45
N GLU A 151 26.52 31.07 -16.64
CA GLU A 151 26.85 30.06 -17.63
C GLU A 151 27.70 30.67 -18.75
N ASP A 152 29.00 30.34 -18.77
CA ASP A 152 29.97 30.97 -19.68
C ASP A 152 29.90 30.45 -21.14
N LYS A 153 29.55 29.16 -21.31
CA LYS A 153 29.59 28.46 -22.60
C LYS A 153 28.34 27.63 -22.83
N GLN A 154 27.79 27.73 -24.04
CA GLN A 154 26.64 26.93 -24.50
C GLN A 154 26.88 25.41 -24.37
N GLU A 155 28.12 24.96 -24.56
CA GLU A 155 28.51 23.54 -24.47
C GLU A 155 28.37 22.96 -23.05
N ASN A 156 28.39 23.81 -22.02
CA ASN A 156 28.26 23.37 -20.65
C ASN A 156 26.81 23.10 -20.25
N VAL A 157 25.85 23.65 -21.00
CA VAL A 157 24.42 23.62 -20.74
C VAL A 157 23.73 22.63 -21.66
N ILE A 158 22.67 21.97 -21.18
CA ILE A 158 21.85 21.09 -22.04
C ILE A 158 21.20 21.94 -23.16
N PRO A 159 21.32 21.53 -24.44
CA PRO A 159 20.75 22.28 -25.55
C PRO A 159 19.26 22.57 -25.37
N GLY A 160 18.85 23.83 -25.58
CA GLY A 160 17.45 24.27 -25.43
C GLY A 160 17.07 24.77 -24.03
N TYR A 161 18.00 24.76 -23.07
CA TYR A 161 17.77 25.22 -21.69
C TYR A 161 18.71 26.37 -21.28
N GLN A 162 18.37 27.08 -20.20
CA GLN A 162 19.06 28.29 -19.75
C GLN A 162 20.22 28.03 -18.77
N PHE A 163 20.17 26.98 -17.96
CA PHE A 163 21.22 26.59 -17.01
C PHE A 163 21.36 25.07 -16.86
N THR A 164 22.48 24.63 -16.29
CA THR A 164 22.69 23.22 -15.93
C THR A 164 23.64 23.08 -14.74
N TYR A 165 23.23 22.31 -13.73
CA TYR A 165 24.11 21.73 -12.72
C TYR A 165 24.47 20.30 -13.11
N LYS A 166 25.76 19.96 -12.98
CA LYS A 166 26.29 18.60 -13.17
C LYS A 166 26.71 18.05 -11.82
N MET A 167 25.94 17.09 -11.29
CA MET A 167 26.17 16.52 -9.97
C MET A 167 26.99 15.24 -10.07
N GLN A 168 28.11 15.18 -9.34
CA GLN A 168 29.05 14.07 -9.39
C GLN A 168 29.30 13.54 -7.98
N ASP A 169 28.74 12.37 -7.69
CA ASP A 169 28.79 11.74 -6.38
C ASP A 169 29.46 10.36 -6.51
N TYR A 170 30.78 10.29 -6.29
CA TYR A 170 31.55 9.06 -6.52
C TYR A 170 31.47 8.04 -5.39
N ASN A 171 31.26 8.49 -4.15
CA ASN A 171 31.38 7.62 -2.97
C ASN A 171 30.08 6.87 -2.65
N GLN A 172 28.95 7.58 -2.70
CA GLN A 172 27.64 7.05 -2.31
C GLN A 172 26.52 7.93 -2.91
N PRO A 173 25.32 7.37 -3.12
CA PRO A 173 24.17 8.16 -3.54
C PRO A 173 23.74 9.09 -2.40
N ARG A 174 23.19 10.26 -2.73
CA ARG A 174 22.78 11.25 -1.72
C ARG A 174 21.67 12.18 -2.22
N PHE A 175 20.96 12.76 -1.27
CA PHE A 175 19.94 13.75 -1.57
C PHE A 175 20.53 15.13 -1.82
N TRP A 176 20.05 15.75 -2.88
CA TRP A 176 20.25 17.14 -3.22
C TRP A 176 18.95 17.92 -3.03
N TYR A 177 19.07 19.11 -2.48
CA TYR A 177 17.96 19.97 -2.11
C TYR A 177 18.00 21.22 -2.98
N LEU A 178 16.90 21.47 -3.69
CA LEU A 178 16.75 22.60 -4.59
C LEU A 178 15.84 23.65 -3.94
N SER A 179 16.28 24.91 -3.94
CA SER A 179 15.47 26.01 -3.39
C SER A 179 15.74 27.36 -4.05
N LEU A 180 14.74 28.24 -3.98
CA LEU A 180 14.82 29.64 -4.39
C LEU A 180 14.81 30.53 -3.15
N VAL A 181 15.70 31.52 -3.10
CA VAL A 181 15.78 32.49 -2.01
C VAL A 181 15.94 33.91 -2.55
N ALA A 182 15.17 34.85 -1.99
CA ALA A 182 15.21 36.28 -2.31
C ALA A 182 16.40 37.00 -1.64
N CYS A 183 17.56 36.33 -1.61
CA CYS A 183 18.83 36.93 -1.24
C CYS A 183 19.55 37.36 -2.50
N VAL A 184 20.12 38.55 -2.45
CA VAL A 184 20.90 39.16 -3.50
C VAL A 184 22.32 39.38 -3.01
N ARG A 185 23.22 39.57 -3.95
CA ARG A 185 24.62 39.82 -3.62
C ARG A 185 25.06 41.13 -4.24
N ASP A 186 25.62 42.00 -3.40
CA ASP A 186 26.13 43.31 -3.79
C ASP A 186 27.55 43.46 -3.21
N ASN A 187 28.54 43.68 -4.07
CA ASN A 187 29.97 43.74 -3.70
C ASN A 187 30.42 42.59 -2.78
N CYS A 188 30.10 41.35 -3.15
CA CYS A 188 30.40 40.12 -2.41
C CYS A 188 29.79 40.03 -0.99
N LYS A 189 28.86 40.93 -0.64
CA LYS A 189 28.08 40.84 0.61
C LYS A 189 26.65 40.40 0.31
N TRP A 190 26.10 39.59 1.20
CA TRP A 190 24.73 39.12 1.09
C TRP A 190 23.78 40.14 1.67
N LYS A 191 22.73 40.42 0.92
CA LYS A 191 21.64 41.30 1.30
C LYS A 191 20.33 40.66 0.90
N ASP A 192 19.25 41.07 1.55
CA ASP A 192 17.91 40.73 1.10
C ASP A 192 17.51 41.59 -0.11
N LEU A 193 16.66 41.07 -0.98
CA LEU A 193 16.22 41.81 -2.17
C LEU A 193 15.56 43.16 -1.84
N ALA A 194 14.82 43.25 -0.73
CA ALA A 194 14.14 44.48 -0.33
C ALA A 194 15.12 45.61 0.06
N SER A 195 16.37 45.31 0.43
CA SER A 195 17.38 46.32 0.75
C SER A 195 18.19 46.82 -0.45
N MET A 196 17.91 46.34 -1.67
CA MET A 196 18.49 46.90 -2.90
C MET A 196 17.85 48.21 -3.35
N ASP A 197 16.61 48.50 -2.94
CA ASP A 197 16.00 49.79 -3.22
C ASP A 197 16.59 50.82 -2.24
N GLY A 198 17.37 51.76 -2.77
CA GLY A 198 18.33 52.61 -2.04
C GLY A 198 17.77 53.59 -0.99
N THR A 199 16.60 53.33 -0.41
CA THR A 199 16.09 54.07 0.75
C THR A 199 16.65 53.50 2.05
N SER A 200 17.98 53.57 2.21
CA SER A 200 18.61 53.43 3.51
C SER A 200 18.33 54.68 4.35
N GLN A 201 17.14 54.75 4.94
CA GLN A 201 16.95 55.43 6.22
C GLN A 201 16.21 54.46 7.15
N PRO A 202 16.64 54.29 8.41
CA PRO A 202 15.85 53.60 9.42
C PRO A 202 14.70 54.55 9.78
N LEU A 203 13.73 54.66 8.88
CA LEU A 203 12.59 55.51 9.10
C LEU A 203 11.60 54.71 9.92
N ASN A 204 11.31 55.20 11.13
CA ASN A 204 10.14 54.86 11.93
C ASN A 204 8.85 55.21 11.16
N LYS A 205 8.62 54.54 10.03
CA LYS A 205 7.37 54.52 9.30
C LYS A 205 6.95 53.06 9.27
N SER A 206 5.78 52.82 9.83
CA SER A 206 4.91 51.73 9.44
C SER A 206 4.69 51.81 7.92
N ILE A 207 5.61 51.26 7.15
CA ILE A 207 5.44 51.03 5.72
C ILE A 207 4.46 49.87 5.65
N GLN A 208 3.26 50.14 5.14
CA GLN A 208 2.34 49.10 4.72
C GLN A 208 3.09 48.21 3.72
N GLU A 209 2.95 46.89 3.87
CA GLU A 209 3.64 45.84 3.09
C GLU A 209 3.44 45.93 1.55
N ASP A 210 2.67 46.89 1.04
CA ASP A 210 2.19 46.95 -0.34
C ASP A 210 3.09 47.71 -1.35
N ASP A 211 4.15 48.43 -0.92
CA ASP A 211 4.94 49.31 -1.83
C ASP A 211 6.27 48.72 -2.34
N SER A 212 6.69 47.51 -1.91
CA SER A 212 7.91 46.88 -2.43
C SER A 212 7.66 46.23 -3.80
N PRO A 213 8.55 46.40 -4.81
CA PRO A 213 8.35 45.80 -6.13
C PRO A 213 8.40 44.28 -6.04
N SER A 214 7.25 43.64 -6.24
CA SER A 214 7.12 42.18 -6.29
C SER A 214 7.36 41.68 -7.71
N TYR A 215 8.24 40.70 -7.89
CA TYR A 215 8.51 40.06 -9.17
C TYR A 215 8.05 38.60 -9.13
N THR A 216 7.39 38.15 -10.20
CA THR A 216 7.00 36.75 -10.36
C THR A 216 7.94 36.06 -11.34
N ILE A 217 8.60 35.01 -10.89
CA ILE A 217 9.56 34.23 -11.65
C ILE A 217 8.92 32.88 -11.98
N ALA A 218 8.86 32.52 -13.26
CA ALA A 218 8.47 31.20 -13.72
C ALA A 218 9.69 30.28 -13.76
N TYR A 219 9.51 29.03 -13.34
CA TYR A 219 10.51 27.99 -13.48
C TYR A 219 9.94 26.73 -14.09
N ASP A 220 10.75 26.10 -14.94
CA ASP A 220 10.55 24.81 -15.60
C ASP A 220 11.89 24.06 -15.48
N ILE A 221 12.01 23.16 -14.50
CA ILE A 221 13.28 22.55 -14.09
C ILE A 221 13.16 21.04 -14.13
N TRP A 222 14.09 20.41 -14.84
CA TRP A 222 14.30 18.96 -14.89
C TRP A 222 15.39 18.56 -13.91
N LEU A 223 15.16 17.47 -13.20
CA LEU A 223 16.14 16.80 -12.35
C LEU A 223 16.20 15.35 -12.83
N VAL A 224 17.37 14.80 -13.11
CA VAL A 224 17.49 13.45 -13.68
C VAL A 224 18.74 12.74 -13.20
N ASN A 225 18.67 11.41 -13.16
CA ASN A 225 19.79 10.52 -12.91
C ASN A 225 20.37 10.04 -14.23
N GLY A 226 21.59 10.47 -14.55
CA GLY A 226 22.24 10.21 -15.83
C GLY A 226 22.07 11.35 -16.83
N ASN A 227 22.83 11.28 -17.91
CA ASN A 227 22.93 12.37 -18.87
C ASN A 227 21.78 12.37 -19.89
N PRO A 228 21.01 13.48 -20.00
CA PRO A 228 19.92 13.61 -20.98
C PRO A 228 20.33 13.35 -22.44
N ASN A 229 21.58 13.71 -22.78
CA ASN A 229 22.13 13.60 -24.13
C ASN A 229 22.78 12.24 -24.40
N SER A 230 22.92 11.37 -23.39
CA SER A 230 23.51 10.05 -23.60
C SER A 230 22.48 9.08 -24.19
N GLU A 231 22.90 8.33 -25.21
CA GLU A 231 22.10 7.23 -25.78
C GLU A 231 21.97 6.05 -24.81
N LYS A 232 22.87 5.92 -23.83
CA LYS A 232 22.89 4.84 -22.83
C LYS A 232 22.01 5.10 -21.61
N LYS A 233 21.07 6.04 -21.68
CA LYS A 233 20.18 6.34 -20.54
C LYS A 233 19.28 5.14 -20.22
N SER A 234 19.25 4.74 -18.93
CA SER A 234 18.29 3.72 -18.47
C SER A 234 16.88 4.31 -18.52
N PHE A 235 16.03 3.71 -19.34
CA PHE A 235 14.68 4.21 -19.57
C PHE A 235 13.84 4.26 -18.28
N LEU A 236 13.95 3.23 -17.43
CA LEU A 236 13.14 3.08 -16.21
C LEU A 236 13.74 3.78 -14.98
N GLU A 237 14.96 4.32 -15.06
CA GLU A 237 15.64 4.92 -13.90
C GLU A 237 15.97 6.40 -14.08
N HIS A 238 16.06 6.87 -15.33
CA HIS A 238 16.58 8.22 -15.63
C HIS A 238 15.76 9.33 -14.99
N GLN A 239 14.42 9.21 -15.06
CA GLN A 239 13.48 10.16 -14.48
C GLN A 239 13.15 9.85 -13.02
N PHE A 240 13.83 8.90 -12.36
CA PHE A 240 13.53 8.54 -10.98
C PHE A 240 14.58 9.08 -10.04
N THR A 241 14.12 9.61 -8.90
CA THR A 241 14.98 9.83 -7.74
C THR A 241 15.54 8.48 -7.29
N TYR A 242 16.75 8.45 -6.77
CA TYR A 242 17.42 7.20 -6.39
C TYR A 242 16.60 6.33 -5.43
N GLU A 243 15.77 6.94 -4.57
CA GLU A 243 14.88 6.20 -3.67
C GLU A 243 13.70 5.50 -4.37
N LEU A 244 13.31 6.00 -5.54
CA LEU A 244 12.21 5.47 -6.36
C LEU A 244 12.67 4.59 -7.53
N GLN A 245 13.98 4.50 -7.81
CA GLN A 245 14.52 3.57 -8.79
C GLN A 245 14.15 2.12 -8.43
N ASP A 246 14.07 1.22 -9.41
CA ASP A 246 13.67 -0.19 -9.30
C ASP A 246 12.21 -0.46 -8.84
N ILE A 247 11.42 0.58 -8.52
CA ILE A 247 10.06 0.39 -8.03
C ILE A 247 9.15 -0.21 -9.11
N THR A 248 9.33 0.17 -10.37
CA THR A 248 8.58 -0.41 -11.50
C THR A 248 8.81 -1.92 -11.58
N GLU A 249 10.04 -2.37 -11.44
CA GLU A 249 10.46 -3.76 -11.45
C GLU A 249 9.86 -4.53 -10.29
N ILE A 250 9.82 -3.93 -9.08
CA ILE A 250 9.16 -4.52 -7.90
C ILE A 250 7.65 -4.70 -8.17
N TYR A 251 6.98 -3.69 -8.73
CA TYR A 251 5.56 -3.79 -9.09
C TYR A 251 5.30 -4.86 -10.16
N MET A 252 6.15 -4.92 -11.19
CA MET A 252 6.05 -5.94 -12.25
C MET A 252 6.25 -7.35 -11.71
N CYS A 253 7.27 -7.57 -10.88
CA CYS A 253 7.50 -8.85 -10.21
C CYS A 253 6.28 -9.29 -9.39
N SER A 254 5.76 -8.38 -8.56
CA SER A 254 4.56 -8.61 -7.74
C SER A 254 3.33 -8.93 -8.62
N PHE A 255 3.11 -8.15 -9.69
CA PHE A 255 2.02 -8.37 -10.63
C PHE A 255 2.06 -9.76 -11.25
N PHE A 256 3.21 -10.17 -11.79
CA PHE A 256 3.34 -11.49 -12.41
C PHE A 256 3.10 -12.64 -11.44
N ILE A 257 3.59 -12.52 -10.21
CA ILE A 257 3.33 -13.51 -9.15
C ILE A 257 1.81 -13.71 -8.95
N TYR A 258 1.04 -12.63 -8.78
CA TYR A 258 -0.41 -12.74 -8.62
C TYR A 258 -1.12 -13.19 -9.92
N PHE A 259 -0.60 -12.79 -11.07
CA PHE A 259 -1.15 -13.14 -12.38
C PHE A 259 -1.09 -14.65 -12.61
N PHE A 260 0.00 -15.30 -12.21
CA PHE A 260 0.14 -16.75 -12.30
C PHE A 260 -0.69 -17.50 -11.26
N ILE A 261 -0.92 -16.94 -10.06
CA ILE A 261 -1.77 -17.56 -9.03
C ILE A 261 -3.26 -17.53 -9.42
N LEU A 262 -3.72 -16.45 -10.05
CA LEU A 262 -5.14 -16.22 -10.33
C LEU A 262 -5.82 -17.38 -11.09
N PRO A 263 -5.25 -17.95 -12.18
CA PRO A 263 -5.82 -19.12 -12.87
C PRO A 263 -6.07 -20.33 -11.97
N PHE A 264 -5.19 -20.61 -11.01
CA PHE A 264 -5.36 -21.74 -10.08
C PHE A 264 -6.56 -21.52 -9.15
N ILE A 265 -6.74 -20.28 -8.67
CA ILE A 265 -7.90 -19.90 -7.85
C ILE A 265 -9.19 -19.98 -8.69
N VAL A 266 -9.18 -19.48 -9.92
CA VAL A 266 -10.34 -19.53 -10.84
C VAL A 266 -10.71 -20.97 -11.18
N HIS A 267 -9.72 -21.81 -11.49
CA HIS A 267 -9.91 -23.23 -11.75
C HIS A 267 -10.64 -23.89 -10.57
N ARG A 268 -10.25 -23.54 -9.34
CA ARG A 268 -10.93 -24.06 -8.15
C ARG A 268 -12.31 -23.54 -7.95
N LEU A 269 -12.52 -22.25 -8.10
CA LEU A 269 -13.84 -21.67 -7.92
C LEU A 269 -14.87 -22.29 -8.88
N LYS A 270 -14.44 -22.64 -10.11
CA LYS A 270 -15.26 -23.36 -11.10
C LYS A 270 -15.57 -24.80 -10.69
N LYS A 271 -14.59 -25.55 -10.17
CA LYS A 271 -14.75 -26.97 -9.83
C LYS A 271 -15.39 -27.19 -8.44
N HIS A 272 -15.06 -26.34 -7.47
CA HIS A 272 -15.44 -26.42 -6.06
C HIS A 272 -15.82 -25.01 -5.53
N PHE A 273 -17.04 -24.55 -5.84
CA PHE A 273 -17.48 -23.24 -5.37
C PHE A 273 -17.56 -23.19 -3.84
N HIS A 274 -16.73 -22.36 -3.23
CA HIS A 274 -16.78 -22.07 -1.81
C HIS A 274 -16.50 -20.58 -1.56
N TYR A 275 -17.18 -19.97 -0.60
CA TYR A 275 -17.11 -18.53 -0.37
C TYR A 275 -15.70 -18.07 0.02
N LEU A 276 -14.91 -18.92 0.69
CA LEU A 276 -13.52 -18.61 1.00
C LEU A 276 -12.65 -18.47 -0.27
N TYR A 277 -12.85 -19.32 -1.29
CA TYR A 277 -12.18 -19.17 -2.60
C TYR A 277 -12.67 -17.91 -3.32
N LEU A 278 -13.94 -17.53 -3.17
CA LEU A 278 -14.47 -16.28 -3.71
C LEU A 278 -13.80 -15.06 -3.07
N LYS A 279 -13.65 -15.03 -1.73
CA LYS A 279 -12.93 -13.97 -1.02
C LYS A 279 -11.46 -13.88 -1.46
N LEU A 280 -10.78 -15.03 -1.59
CA LEU A 280 -9.39 -15.07 -2.06
C LEU A 280 -9.27 -14.59 -3.52
N PHE A 281 -10.22 -14.95 -4.38
CA PHE A 281 -10.31 -14.45 -5.76
C PHE A 281 -10.49 -12.93 -5.80
N ILE A 282 -11.39 -12.37 -4.98
CA ILE A 282 -11.58 -10.91 -4.88
C ILE A 282 -10.29 -10.26 -4.41
N TYR A 283 -9.65 -10.76 -3.35
CA TYR A 283 -8.38 -10.25 -2.85
C TYR A 283 -7.30 -10.20 -3.94
N VAL A 284 -7.03 -11.32 -4.62
CA VAL A 284 -6.01 -11.38 -5.68
C VAL A 284 -6.36 -10.48 -6.87
N SER A 285 -7.65 -10.34 -7.21
CA SER A 285 -8.09 -9.44 -8.29
C SER A 285 -7.88 -7.97 -7.95
N VAL A 286 -8.12 -7.58 -6.69
CA VAL A 286 -7.87 -6.21 -6.21
C VAL A 286 -6.37 -5.92 -6.18
N GLU A 287 -5.52 -6.85 -5.71
CA GLU A 287 -4.05 -6.71 -5.78
C GLU A 287 -3.58 -6.55 -7.22
N LEU A 288 -4.04 -7.38 -8.15
CA LEU A 288 -3.68 -7.27 -9.57
C LEU A 288 -4.07 -5.92 -10.17
N THR A 289 -5.27 -5.44 -9.83
CA THR A 289 -5.75 -4.13 -10.30
C THR A 289 -4.89 -3.01 -9.72
N SER A 290 -4.59 -3.04 -8.42
CA SER A 290 -3.69 -2.08 -7.76
C SER A 290 -2.32 -2.06 -8.45
N ARG A 291 -1.64 -3.21 -8.59
CA ARG A 291 -0.32 -3.29 -9.23
C ARG A 291 -0.33 -2.82 -10.67
N PHE A 292 -1.37 -3.15 -11.43
CA PHE A 292 -1.50 -2.68 -12.82
C PHE A 292 -1.56 -1.16 -12.91
N LEU A 293 -2.31 -0.51 -12.02
CA LEU A 293 -2.38 0.96 -11.97
C LEU A 293 -1.04 1.58 -11.56
N SER A 294 -0.33 1.00 -10.58
CA SER A 294 1.01 1.46 -10.19
C SER A 294 2.04 1.29 -11.32
N ILE A 295 1.97 0.20 -12.09
CA ILE A 295 2.80 -0.02 -13.28
C ILE A 295 2.53 1.06 -14.32
N ILE A 296 1.26 1.35 -14.63
CA ILE A 296 0.93 2.42 -15.59
C ILE A 296 1.45 3.77 -15.09
N HIS A 297 1.23 4.10 -13.82
CA HIS A 297 1.73 5.34 -13.22
C HIS A 297 3.24 5.47 -13.39
N THR A 298 4.00 4.45 -12.96
CA THR A 298 5.47 4.48 -12.99
C THR A 298 6.04 4.42 -14.41
N LEU A 299 5.38 3.72 -15.34
CA LEU A 299 5.77 3.75 -16.75
C LEU A 299 5.54 5.14 -17.35
N VAL A 300 4.41 5.80 -17.11
CA VAL A 300 4.21 7.19 -17.58
C VAL A 300 5.24 8.12 -16.95
N TYR A 301 5.49 7.97 -15.63
CA TYR A 301 6.49 8.73 -14.91
C TYR A 301 7.90 8.58 -15.50
N SER A 302 8.27 7.39 -15.98
CA SER A 302 9.55 7.16 -16.65
C SER A 302 9.73 7.97 -17.95
N PHE A 303 8.63 8.38 -18.59
CA PHE A 303 8.67 9.21 -19.79
C PHE A 303 8.66 10.71 -19.50
N ASP A 304 7.81 11.18 -18.58
CA ASP A 304 7.51 12.61 -18.40
C ASP A 304 7.96 13.20 -17.05
N GLY A 305 8.48 12.36 -16.14
CA GLY A 305 8.87 12.73 -14.78
C GLY A 305 7.72 13.15 -13.87
N HIS A 306 6.46 13.06 -14.33
CA HIS A 306 5.26 13.44 -13.58
C HIS A 306 4.39 12.25 -13.22
N GLY A 307 4.20 11.32 -14.17
CA GLY A 307 3.27 10.23 -14.02
C GLY A 307 1.81 10.69 -13.91
N VAL A 308 0.91 9.74 -13.70
CA VAL A 308 -0.51 10.04 -13.44
C VAL A 308 -0.78 9.92 -11.95
N ILE A 309 -0.73 11.04 -11.22
CA ILE A 309 -0.87 11.07 -9.74
C ILE A 309 -2.15 10.37 -9.28
N PHE A 310 -3.26 10.57 -10.01
CA PHE A 310 -4.53 9.91 -9.69
C PHE A 310 -4.45 8.37 -9.74
N LEU A 311 -3.68 7.79 -10.66
CA LEU A 311 -3.51 6.34 -10.73
C LEU A 311 -2.69 5.81 -9.56
N GLN A 312 -1.67 6.56 -9.12
CA GLN A 312 -0.90 6.21 -7.93
C GLN A 312 -1.81 6.19 -6.70
N PHE A 313 -2.57 7.27 -6.49
CA PHE A 313 -3.53 7.38 -5.40
C PHE A 313 -4.55 6.23 -5.38
N LEU A 314 -5.16 5.93 -6.53
CA LEU A 314 -6.12 4.82 -6.63
C LEU A 314 -5.45 3.47 -6.37
N SER A 315 -4.22 3.27 -6.81
CA SER A 315 -3.47 2.04 -6.58
C SER A 315 -3.17 1.82 -5.09
N ASP A 316 -2.75 2.87 -4.38
CA ASP A 316 -2.45 2.84 -2.95
C ASP A 316 -3.73 2.54 -2.14
N LEU A 317 -4.85 3.19 -2.50
CA LEU A 317 -6.15 2.93 -1.89
C LEU A 317 -6.59 1.47 -2.06
N LEU A 318 -6.52 0.94 -3.29
CA LEU A 318 -6.87 -0.45 -3.57
C LEU A 318 -5.98 -1.43 -2.79
N GLU A 319 -4.72 -1.08 -2.56
CA GLU A 319 -3.80 -1.91 -1.79
C GLU A 319 -4.18 -1.97 -0.29
N VAL A 320 -4.61 -0.85 0.28
CA VAL A 320 -5.14 -0.83 1.65
C VAL A 320 -6.44 -1.64 1.76
N VAL A 321 -7.31 -1.55 0.74
CA VAL A 321 -8.53 -2.37 0.66
C VAL A 321 -8.18 -3.85 0.56
N ALA A 322 -7.22 -4.23 -0.29
CA ALA A 322 -6.75 -5.61 -0.40
C ALA A 322 -6.21 -6.14 0.94
N SER A 323 -5.35 -5.37 1.60
CA SER A 323 -4.83 -5.72 2.93
C SER A 323 -5.94 -5.95 3.96
N SER A 324 -7.01 -5.15 3.88
CA SER A 324 -8.19 -5.30 4.73
C SER A 324 -8.97 -6.59 4.45
N ILE A 325 -9.12 -6.96 3.17
CA ILE A 325 -9.76 -8.23 2.77
C ILE A 325 -8.94 -9.42 3.29
N LEU A 326 -7.60 -9.36 3.21
CA LEU A 326 -6.73 -10.41 3.70
C LEU A 326 -6.91 -10.62 5.21
N ILE A 327 -6.89 -9.55 6.01
CA ILE A 327 -7.14 -9.63 7.46
C ILE A 327 -8.50 -10.31 7.75
N LEU A 328 -9.55 -9.93 7.02
CA LEU A 328 -10.87 -10.55 7.20
C LEU A 328 -10.87 -12.04 6.82
N ILE A 329 -10.12 -12.47 5.80
CA ILE A 329 -9.95 -13.88 5.46
C ILE A 329 -9.29 -14.61 6.64
N LEU A 330 -8.20 -14.05 7.19
CA LEU A 330 -7.47 -14.66 8.31
C LEU A 330 -8.36 -14.85 9.54
N ILE A 331 -9.13 -13.82 9.92
CA ILE A 331 -10.07 -13.87 11.05
C ILE A 331 -11.22 -14.83 10.75
N SER A 332 -11.72 -14.89 9.51
CA SER A 332 -12.81 -15.80 9.16
C SER A 332 -12.42 -17.26 9.34
N VAL A 333 -11.19 -17.63 8.95
CA VAL A 333 -10.66 -18.98 9.16
C VAL A 333 -10.43 -19.23 10.66
N ALA A 334 -9.89 -18.25 11.40
CA ALA A 334 -9.69 -18.38 12.86
C ALA A 334 -10.98 -18.62 13.64
N LYS A 335 -12.11 -18.04 13.19
CA LYS A 335 -13.46 -18.28 13.74
C LYS A 335 -13.97 -19.70 13.54
N GLY A 336 -13.27 -20.52 12.74
CA GLY A 336 -13.74 -21.83 12.34
C GLY A 336 -14.88 -21.79 11.33
N TRP A 337 -14.97 -20.71 10.52
CA TRP A 337 -15.84 -20.75 9.36
C TRP A 337 -15.47 -21.94 8.49
N THR A 338 -16.47 -22.65 7.95
CA THR A 338 -16.38 -23.95 7.26
C THR A 338 -16.38 -25.18 8.16
N ILE A 339 -16.02 -25.05 9.44
CA ILE A 339 -16.02 -26.16 10.42
C ILE A 339 -17.21 -26.06 11.38
N ARG A 340 -17.50 -24.86 11.91
CA ARG A 340 -18.60 -24.66 12.89
C ARG A 340 -19.97 -24.43 12.26
N SER A 341 -20.02 -23.90 11.04
CA SER A 341 -21.28 -23.55 10.37
C SER A 341 -21.09 -23.30 8.88
N LYS A 342 -22.14 -23.62 8.09
CA LYS A 342 -22.24 -23.23 6.66
C LYS A 342 -22.43 -21.72 6.51
N GLU A 343 -23.02 -21.06 7.50
CA GLU A 343 -23.25 -19.62 7.54
C GLU A 343 -22.32 -18.94 8.54
N LEU A 344 -21.70 -17.83 8.16
CA LEU A 344 -20.91 -17.02 9.09
C LEU A 344 -21.86 -16.39 10.11
N LYS A 345 -22.03 -16.99 11.31
CA LYS A 345 -22.76 -16.39 12.44
C LYS A 345 -21.93 -15.22 12.99
N ALA A 346 -21.86 -14.14 12.23
CA ALA A 346 -21.18 -12.93 12.64
C ALA A 346 -22.12 -12.15 13.56
N ASN A 347 -21.70 -12.00 14.83
CA ASN A 347 -22.36 -11.07 15.74
C ASN A 347 -22.32 -9.67 15.10
N LYS A 348 -23.47 -8.96 15.10
CA LYS A 348 -23.59 -7.58 14.61
C LYS A 348 -22.48 -6.68 15.18
N GLN A 349 -22.11 -6.88 16.44
CA GLN A 349 -21.03 -6.14 17.10
C GLN A 349 -19.66 -6.38 16.45
N SER A 350 -19.33 -7.62 16.08
CA SER A 350 -18.06 -7.94 15.41
C SER A 350 -17.98 -7.36 14.00
N ILE A 351 -19.12 -7.29 13.29
CA ILE A 351 -19.19 -6.65 11.97
C ILE A 351 -18.94 -5.15 12.11
N ILE A 352 -19.64 -4.49 13.04
CA ILE A 352 -19.47 -3.05 13.30
C ILE A 352 -18.02 -2.75 13.71
N LEU A 353 -17.45 -3.53 14.64
CA LEU A 353 -16.06 -3.38 15.06
C LEU A 353 -15.08 -3.53 13.89
N GLY A 354 -15.28 -4.53 13.04
CA GLY A 354 -14.46 -4.73 11.84
C GLY A 354 -14.51 -3.54 10.88
N PHE A 355 -15.71 -3.01 10.60
CA PHE A 355 -15.86 -1.81 9.76
C PHE A 355 -15.19 -0.58 10.37
N VAL A 356 -15.33 -0.36 11.68
CA VAL A 356 -14.70 0.77 12.37
C VAL A 356 -13.18 0.67 12.30
N LEU A 357 -12.60 -0.51 12.60
CA LEU A 357 -11.15 -0.72 12.52
C LEU A 357 -10.62 -0.56 11.09
N GLN A 358 -11.37 -1.01 10.08
CA GLN A 358 -11.00 -0.80 8.67
C GLN A 358 -11.05 0.68 8.28
N PHE A 359 -12.09 1.40 8.70
CA PHE A 359 -12.21 2.83 8.43
C PHE A 359 -11.04 3.61 9.06
N VAL A 360 -10.68 3.29 10.30
CA VAL A 360 -9.51 3.89 10.97
C VAL A 360 -8.24 3.57 10.19
N LEU A 361 -8.03 2.32 9.76
CA LEU A 361 -6.85 1.93 8.98
C LEU A 361 -6.71 2.74 7.68
N VAL A 362 -7.81 2.85 6.90
CA VAL A 362 -7.83 3.62 5.66
C VAL A 362 -7.58 5.11 5.94
N LEU A 363 -8.24 5.68 6.94
CA LEU A 363 -8.08 7.09 7.28
C LEU A 363 -6.66 7.40 7.75
N SER A 364 -6.06 6.55 8.59
CA SER A 364 -4.67 6.70 9.01
C SER A 364 -3.71 6.67 7.82
N HIS A 365 -3.93 5.77 6.86
CA HIS A 365 -3.11 5.75 5.64
C HIS A 365 -3.24 7.04 4.83
N MET A 366 -4.46 7.54 4.65
CA MET A 366 -4.72 8.80 3.94
C MET A 366 -4.03 10.00 4.62
N ILE A 367 -4.13 10.12 5.95
CA ILE A 367 -3.43 11.17 6.71
C ILE A 367 -1.90 11.00 6.60
N SER A 368 -1.42 9.77 6.49
CA SER A 368 0.02 9.52 6.28
C SER A 368 0.51 10.08 4.96
N LEU A 369 -0.31 10.17 3.91
CA LEU A 369 0.09 10.75 2.63
C LEU A 369 0.26 12.27 2.72
N GLU A 370 -0.48 12.94 3.60
CA GLU A 370 -0.42 14.40 3.78
C GLU A 370 0.64 14.87 4.79
N THR A 371 0.98 14.02 5.76
CA THR A 371 1.85 14.39 6.90
C THR A 371 3.34 14.19 6.66
N ILE A 372 3.73 13.58 5.53
CA ILE A 372 5.14 13.38 5.18
C ILE A 372 5.70 14.72 4.71
N ASP A 373 6.56 15.33 5.54
CA ASP A 373 7.29 16.53 5.16
C ASP A 373 8.31 16.19 4.05
N PRO A 374 8.24 16.80 2.85
CA PRO A 374 9.18 16.49 1.76
C PRO A 374 10.62 16.93 2.06
N ILE A 375 10.81 17.74 3.12
CA ILE A 375 12.10 18.32 3.52
C ILE A 375 12.82 17.43 4.54
N PHE A 376 12.08 16.83 5.48
CA PHE A 376 12.62 16.03 6.56
C PHE A 376 12.32 14.56 6.32
N ASN A 377 13.32 13.69 6.49
CA ASN A 377 13.17 12.29 6.16
C ASN A 377 12.48 11.51 7.28
N THR A 378 11.20 11.77 7.49
CA THR A 378 10.36 10.97 8.39
C THR A 378 9.79 9.79 7.62
N ASN A 379 10.01 8.57 8.13
CA ASN A 379 9.34 7.38 7.60
C ASN A 379 7.82 7.55 7.73
N SER A 380 7.03 7.03 6.80
CA SER A 380 5.56 7.00 6.93
C SER A 380 5.14 6.38 8.26
N TYR A 381 5.88 5.37 8.75
CA TYR A 381 5.64 4.70 10.03
C TYR A 381 6.19 5.44 11.27
N GLU A 382 7.03 6.46 11.09
CA GLU A 382 7.50 7.35 12.17
C GLU A 382 6.55 8.53 12.39
N THR A 383 5.57 8.72 11.49
CA THR A 383 4.51 9.71 11.65
C THR A 383 3.45 9.25 12.65
N VAL A 384 2.68 10.22 13.18
CA VAL A 384 1.51 9.93 14.02
C VAL A 384 0.54 8.99 13.32
N ALA A 385 0.30 9.22 12.02
CA ALA A 385 -0.56 8.39 11.19
C ALA A 385 -0.05 6.93 11.07
N GLY A 386 1.27 6.76 10.92
CA GLY A 386 1.93 5.46 10.93
C GLY A 386 1.75 4.69 12.24
N TYR A 387 1.85 5.36 13.39
CA TYR A 387 1.58 4.73 14.68
C TYR A 387 0.13 4.27 14.83
N PHE A 388 -0.84 5.05 14.30
CA PHE A 388 -2.23 4.62 14.25
C PHE A 388 -2.45 3.40 13.34
N GLU A 389 -1.75 3.33 12.19
CA GLU A 389 -1.80 2.14 11.33
C GLU A 389 -1.32 0.89 12.08
N LEU A 390 -0.15 0.98 12.73
CA LEU A 390 0.43 -0.12 13.51
C LEU A 390 -0.47 -0.52 14.70
N GLY A 391 -1.01 0.46 15.43
CA GLY A 391 -1.93 0.22 16.54
C GLY A 391 -3.23 -0.45 16.09
N THR A 392 -3.78 -0.06 14.94
CA THR A 392 -4.98 -0.67 14.38
C THR A 392 -4.73 -2.12 13.97
N ARG A 393 -3.57 -2.43 13.37
CA ARG A 393 -3.17 -3.82 13.06
C ARG A 393 -2.97 -4.66 14.32
N PHE A 394 -2.45 -4.08 15.40
CA PHE A 394 -2.37 -4.75 16.69
C PHE A 394 -3.77 -5.10 17.24
N LEU A 395 -4.75 -4.21 17.12
CA LEU A 395 -6.14 -4.50 17.51
C LEU A 395 -6.74 -5.65 16.68
N PHE A 396 -6.48 -5.70 15.37
CA PHE A 396 -6.87 -6.85 14.54
C PHE A 396 -6.18 -8.15 14.97
N MET A 397 -4.92 -8.10 15.36
CA MET A 397 -4.19 -9.26 15.89
C MET A 397 -4.80 -9.76 17.20
N VAL A 398 -5.12 -8.86 18.13
CA VAL A 398 -5.80 -9.21 19.39
C VAL A 398 -7.15 -9.86 19.08
N TRP A 399 -7.93 -9.27 18.18
CA TRP A 399 -9.21 -9.86 17.77
C TRP A 399 -9.02 -11.25 17.16
N PHE A 400 -8.06 -11.42 16.24
CA PHE A 400 -7.71 -12.72 15.68
C PHE A 400 -7.38 -13.77 16.74
N LEU A 401 -6.56 -13.42 17.74
CA LEU A 401 -6.17 -14.32 18.83
C LEU A 401 -7.36 -14.71 19.72
N LEU A 402 -8.27 -13.78 19.99
CA LEU A 402 -9.48 -14.07 20.77
C LEU A 402 -10.38 -15.07 20.03
N GLU A 403 -10.56 -14.90 18.73
CA GLU A 403 -11.36 -15.83 17.91
C GLU A 403 -10.69 -17.20 17.80
N LEU A 404 -9.36 -17.23 17.66
CA LEU A 404 -8.59 -18.48 17.67
C LEU A 404 -8.75 -19.20 19.01
N LYS A 405 -8.63 -18.50 20.14
CA LYS A 405 -8.81 -19.06 21.49
C LYS A 405 -10.22 -19.63 21.67
N GLU A 406 -11.24 -18.92 21.20
CA GLU A 406 -12.62 -19.40 21.25
C GLU A 406 -12.78 -20.67 20.41
N THR A 407 -12.14 -20.73 19.24
CA THR A 407 -12.04 -21.94 18.40
C THR A 407 -11.44 -23.13 19.15
N PHE A 408 -10.33 -22.94 19.85
CA PHE A 408 -9.71 -23.96 20.69
C PHE A 408 -10.60 -24.45 21.83
N LYS A 409 -11.18 -23.53 22.60
CA LYS A 409 -12.04 -23.87 23.75
C LYS A 409 -13.22 -24.75 23.35
N HIS A 410 -13.82 -24.45 22.20
CA HIS A 410 -14.93 -25.25 21.69
C HIS A 410 -14.51 -26.64 21.24
N LEU A 411 -13.32 -26.78 20.62
CA LEU A 411 -12.76 -28.08 20.26
C LEU A 411 -12.50 -28.92 21.52
N GLU A 412 -11.93 -28.32 22.56
CA GLU A 412 -11.69 -28.97 23.85
C GLU A 412 -12.99 -29.41 24.54
N SER A 413 -14.01 -28.54 24.60
CA SER A 413 -15.31 -28.91 25.15
C SER A 413 -15.99 -30.05 24.38
N ALA A 414 -15.72 -30.16 23.08
CA ALA A 414 -16.24 -31.25 22.24
C ALA A 414 -15.47 -32.57 22.44
N ALA A 415 -14.22 -32.54 22.91
CA ALA A 415 -13.49 -33.73 23.35
C ALA A 415 -13.96 -34.19 24.73
N LEU A 416 -14.02 -33.27 25.71
CA LEU A 416 -14.40 -33.58 27.09
C LEU A 416 -15.80 -34.20 27.20
N ARG A 417 -16.77 -33.72 26.40
CA ARG A 417 -18.12 -34.31 26.36
C ARG A 417 -18.14 -35.76 25.88
N ASN A 418 -17.17 -36.20 25.07
CA ASN A 418 -17.13 -37.58 24.60
C ASN A 418 -16.62 -38.53 25.68
N GLU A 419 -15.63 -38.10 26.48
CA GLU A 419 -15.12 -38.92 27.61
C GLU A 419 -16.26 -39.26 28.58
N LEU A 420 -17.08 -38.26 28.92
CA LEU A 420 -18.28 -38.44 29.76
C LEU A 420 -19.32 -39.39 29.13
N SER A 421 -19.58 -39.31 27.82
CA SER A 421 -20.54 -40.20 27.15
C SER A 421 -19.99 -41.62 26.91
N GLY A 422 -18.66 -41.80 26.83
CA GLY A 422 -18.01 -43.09 26.68
C GLY A 422 -18.07 -43.95 27.95
N ASP A 423 -17.96 -43.32 29.11
CA ASP A 423 -18.09 -43.98 30.41
C ASP A 423 -19.53 -44.47 30.68
N ASP A 424 -20.54 -43.74 30.18
CA ASP A 424 -21.95 -44.13 30.30
C ASP A 424 -22.30 -45.32 29.38
N ALA A 425 -21.68 -45.43 28.20
CA ALA A 425 -21.91 -46.54 27.27
C ALA A 425 -21.33 -47.87 27.78
N ALA A 426 -20.20 -47.83 28.49
CA ALA A 426 -19.60 -49.00 29.14
C ALA A 426 -20.49 -49.61 30.25
N SER A 427 -21.47 -48.85 30.76
CA SER A 427 -22.42 -49.33 31.77
C SER A 427 -23.67 -50.00 31.17
N ILE A 428 -23.92 -49.84 29.86
CA ILE A 428 -25.16 -50.29 29.18
C ILE A 428 -24.94 -51.59 28.39
N GLU A 429 -23.71 -51.92 27.99
CA GLU A 429 -23.38 -53.11 27.18
C GLU A 429 -23.54 -54.48 27.89
N THR A 430 -23.96 -54.54 29.16
CA THR A 430 -24.18 -55.83 29.86
C THR A 430 -25.63 -56.35 29.82
N LYS A 431 -26.56 -55.76 29.05
CA LYS A 431 -27.97 -56.16 29.14
C LYS A 431 -28.75 -56.61 27.91
N ASN A 432 -28.22 -56.53 26.69
CA ASN A 432 -28.99 -56.98 25.51
C ASN A 432 -28.17 -57.91 24.61
N SER A 433 -27.89 -59.11 25.10
CA SER A 433 -27.72 -60.28 24.24
C SER A 433 -29.01 -61.09 24.33
N ASN A 434 -29.84 -61.01 23.30
CA ASN A 434 -30.55 -62.15 22.70
C ASN A 434 -31.56 -61.64 21.66
N ASP A 435 -31.48 -62.27 20.50
CA ASP A 435 -32.60 -62.75 19.67
C ASP A 435 -32.71 -62.19 18.25
N TYR A 436 -33.02 -63.13 17.35
CA TYR A 436 -33.44 -63.06 15.95
C TYR A 436 -32.40 -63.17 14.79
N GLN A 437 -32.37 -64.40 14.24
CA GLN A 437 -32.09 -64.77 12.85
C GLN A 437 -33.26 -64.43 11.92
N GLU A 438 -32.98 -64.16 10.63
CA GLU A 438 -33.53 -64.84 9.42
C GLU A 438 -33.09 -64.10 8.12
N ASN A 439 -32.34 -64.76 7.23
CA ASN A 439 -32.72 -65.39 5.94
C ASN A 439 -33.03 -64.41 4.78
N VAL A 440 -32.11 -64.24 3.80
CA VAL A 440 -32.02 -64.92 2.47
C VAL A 440 -32.75 -64.16 1.34
N LEU A 441 -32.00 -63.66 0.32
CA LEU A 441 -32.22 -63.91 -1.12
C LEU A 441 -31.22 -63.15 -2.03
N ASP A 442 -30.70 -63.89 -3.02
CA ASP A 442 -29.82 -63.51 -4.13
C ASP A 442 -30.47 -62.52 -5.12
N ASP A 443 -29.66 -61.70 -5.79
CA ASP A 443 -29.44 -61.81 -7.24
C ASP A 443 -28.43 -60.76 -7.76
N ASP A 444 -27.61 -61.24 -8.69
CA ASP A 444 -26.48 -60.61 -9.39
C ASP A 444 -26.84 -59.33 -10.17
N TYR A 445 -25.86 -58.44 -10.39
CA TYR A 445 -25.42 -57.98 -11.72
C TYR A 445 -24.15 -57.10 -11.61
N GLU A 446 -23.08 -57.53 -12.27
CA GLU A 446 -21.86 -56.76 -12.55
C GLU A 446 -22.12 -55.70 -13.64
N ILE A 447 -21.72 -54.45 -13.39
CA ILE A 447 -21.41 -53.47 -14.44
C ILE A 447 -20.05 -52.86 -14.15
N VAL A 448 -19.07 -53.29 -14.94
CA VAL A 448 -17.71 -52.72 -15.04
C VAL A 448 -17.81 -51.30 -15.59
N ASN A 449 -17.35 -50.29 -14.83
CA ASN A 449 -17.16 -48.93 -15.31
C ASN A 449 -15.71 -48.49 -15.10
N HIS A 450 -15.11 -48.03 -16.20
CA HIS A 450 -13.69 -47.82 -16.43
C HIS A 450 -13.14 -46.48 -15.87
N ASP A 451 -13.54 -46.08 -14.66
CA ASP A 451 -13.22 -44.75 -14.06
C ASP A 451 -12.52 -44.86 -12.67
N GLU A 452 -11.85 -45.97 -12.37
CA GLU A 452 -11.38 -46.30 -11.00
C GLU A 452 -10.14 -45.49 -10.52
N GLU A 453 -9.26 -45.00 -11.40
CA GLU A 453 -7.94 -44.55 -10.93
C GLU A 453 -7.94 -43.14 -10.26
N HIS A 454 -8.93 -42.30 -10.55
CA HIS A 454 -9.03 -40.95 -9.97
C HIS A 454 -10.04 -40.85 -8.82
N ASN A 455 -11.03 -41.76 -8.76
CA ASN A 455 -11.96 -41.89 -7.64
C ASN A 455 -11.30 -42.59 -6.43
N GLU A 456 -10.41 -43.57 -6.66
CA GLU A 456 -9.70 -44.25 -5.58
C GLU A 456 -8.92 -43.30 -4.66
N ASN A 457 -8.31 -42.24 -5.20
CA ASN A 457 -7.50 -41.31 -4.40
C ASN A 457 -8.32 -40.33 -3.57
N LEU A 458 -9.57 -40.05 -3.96
CA LEU A 458 -10.50 -39.24 -3.15
C LEU A 458 -11.15 -40.11 -2.07
N GLU A 459 -11.58 -41.31 -2.45
CA GLU A 459 -12.22 -42.29 -1.56
C GLU A 459 -11.23 -42.78 -0.49
N LYS A 460 -9.95 -43.06 -0.84
CA LYS A 460 -8.87 -43.39 0.12
C LYS A 460 -8.64 -42.30 1.16
N ASN A 461 -8.86 -41.01 0.84
CA ASN A 461 -8.66 -39.90 1.78
C ASN A 461 -9.91 -39.60 2.64
N GLU A 462 -11.11 -39.90 2.15
CA GLU A 462 -12.36 -39.87 2.95
C GLU A 462 -12.38 -41.05 3.94
N ILE A 463 -12.00 -42.26 3.51
CA ILE A 463 -11.75 -43.42 4.38
C ILE A 463 -10.66 -43.11 5.41
N PHE A 464 -9.65 -42.32 5.05
CA PHE A 464 -8.59 -41.91 5.97
C PHE A 464 -9.08 -41.03 7.12
N LEU A 465 -10.18 -40.27 6.98
CA LEU A 465 -10.74 -39.44 8.07
C LEU A 465 -11.95 -40.08 8.78
N GLU A 466 -12.65 -41.00 8.11
CA GLU A 466 -13.73 -41.82 8.71
C GLU A 466 -13.21 -42.91 9.64
N ASN A 467 -12.00 -43.43 9.42
CA ASN A 467 -11.38 -44.44 10.30
C ASN A 467 -10.79 -43.86 11.61
N TYR A 468 -10.80 -42.53 11.80
CA TYR A 468 -10.32 -41.92 13.04
C TYR A 468 -11.43 -41.81 14.08
N THR A 469 -11.11 -42.18 15.32
CA THR A 469 -11.99 -41.93 16.46
C THR A 469 -12.26 -40.42 16.59
N ARG A 470 -13.37 -40.07 17.23
CA ARG A 470 -13.80 -38.67 17.42
C ARG A 470 -12.70 -37.82 18.07
N ASP A 471 -11.95 -38.39 19.01
CA ASP A 471 -10.88 -37.70 19.74
C ASP A 471 -9.65 -37.46 18.86
N GLN A 472 -9.28 -38.45 18.02
CA GLN A 472 -8.20 -38.28 17.04
C GLN A 472 -8.52 -37.18 16.02
N ARG A 473 -9.80 -37.00 15.65
CA ARG A 473 -10.23 -35.88 14.80
C ARG A 473 -10.05 -34.55 15.51
N VAL A 474 -10.50 -34.42 16.77
CA VAL A 474 -10.34 -33.18 17.56
C VAL A 474 -8.87 -32.80 17.70
N GLU A 475 -8.00 -33.77 18.01
CA GLU A 475 -6.55 -33.55 18.11
C GLU A 475 -5.96 -33.03 16.79
N LYS A 476 -6.39 -33.58 15.64
CA LYS A 476 -5.97 -33.11 14.31
C LYS A 476 -6.40 -31.67 14.03
N TYR A 477 -7.61 -31.27 14.43
CA TYR A 477 -8.07 -29.88 14.31
C TYR A 477 -7.30 -28.93 15.23
N GLN A 478 -7.04 -29.32 16.48
CA GLN A 478 -6.24 -28.53 17.41
C GLN A 478 -4.82 -28.31 16.88
N LYS A 479 -4.15 -29.36 16.40
CA LYS A 479 -2.83 -29.25 15.76
C LYS A 479 -2.88 -28.32 14.55
N PHE A 480 -3.91 -28.43 13.70
CA PHE A 480 -4.09 -27.53 12.56
C PHE A 480 -4.19 -26.05 12.99
N TYR A 481 -5.08 -25.73 13.92
CA TYR A 481 -5.26 -24.35 14.38
C TYR A 481 -4.05 -23.78 15.10
N LEU A 482 -3.24 -24.63 15.74
CA LEU A 482 -2.00 -24.22 16.38
C LEU A 482 -0.99 -23.74 15.32
N HIS A 483 -0.79 -24.54 14.27
CA HIS A 483 0.10 -24.19 13.17
C HIS A 483 -0.43 -22.99 12.38
N TYR A 484 -1.74 -22.96 12.10
CA TYR A 484 -2.40 -21.83 11.44
C TYR A 484 -2.22 -20.52 12.24
N GLY A 485 -2.51 -20.57 13.54
CA GLY A 485 -2.31 -19.44 14.45
C GLY A 485 -0.87 -18.93 14.46
N ALA A 486 0.10 -19.83 14.57
CA ALA A 486 1.52 -19.48 14.53
C ALA A 486 1.92 -18.80 13.21
N CYS A 487 1.51 -19.36 12.06
CA CYS A 487 1.79 -18.76 10.75
C CYS A 487 1.15 -17.38 10.59
N CYS A 488 -0.10 -17.20 11.01
CA CYS A 488 -0.79 -15.91 10.92
C CYS A 488 -0.19 -14.86 11.86
N LEU A 489 0.33 -15.26 13.03
CA LEU A 489 1.01 -14.33 13.94
C LEU A 489 2.27 -13.74 13.33
N VAL A 490 3.01 -14.52 12.53
CA VAL A 490 4.14 -13.99 11.75
C VAL A 490 3.67 -12.87 10.82
N TRP A 491 2.51 -13.03 10.16
CA TRP A 491 1.94 -11.99 9.30
C TRP A 491 1.45 -10.74 10.07
N PHE A 492 0.97 -10.88 11.31
CA PHE A 492 0.60 -9.69 12.09
C PHE A 492 1.83 -8.93 12.63
N ILE A 493 2.90 -9.65 12.97
CA ILE A 493 4.08 -9.10 13.65
C ILE A 493 5.14 -8.58 12.67
N TYR A 494 5.19 -9.07 11.42
CA TYR A 494 6.27 -8.68 10.50
C TYR A 494 6.33 -7.18 10.25
N LEU A 495 5.19 -6.47 10.18
CA LEU A 495 5.21 -5.04 9.85
C LEU A 495 5.88 -4.21 10.97
N PRO A 496 5.50 -4.33 12.26
CA PRO A 496 6.25 -3.70 13.35
C PRO A 496 7.75 -4.04 13.35
N VAL A 497 8.10 -5.31 13.11
CA VAL A 497 9.50 -5.75 13.05
C VAL A 497 10.22 -5.10 11.87
N LEU A 498 9.57 -5.01 10.72
CA LEU A 498 10.10 -4.37 9.52
C LEU A 498 10.30 -2.86 9.71
N VAL A 499 9.37 -2.18 10.38
CA VAL A 499 9.52 -0.76 10.76
C VAL A 499 10.74 -0.57 11.66
N PHE A 500 10.93 -1.46 12.64
CA PHE A 500 12.11 -1.43 13.49
C PHE A 500 13.40 -1.64 12.69
N ILE A 501 13.47 -2.65 11.82
CA ILE A 501 14.65 -2.92 10.97
C ILE A 501 14.94 -1.72 10.06
N THR A 502 13.92 -1.15 9.44
CA THR A 502 14.05 -0.04 8.49
C THR A 502 14.51 1.28 9.12
N SER A 503 14.38 1.42 10.45
CA SER A 503 14.97 2.55 11.19
C SER A 503 16.50 2.56 11.16
N PHE A 504 17.14 1.40 10.97
CA PHE A 504 18.59 1.26 10.81
C PHE A 504 19.06 1.29 9.36
N VAL A 505 18.12 1.26 8.40
CA VAL A 505 18.43 1.27 6.97
C VAL A 505 18.47 2.71 6.48
N SER A 506 19.46 3.00 5.63
CA SER A 506 19.58 4.29 4.96
C SER A 506 18.30 4.64 4.19
N GLU A 507 17.96 5.91 4.24
CA GLU A 507 16.76 6.52 3.68
C GLU A 507 16.56 6.18 2.20
N LEU A 508 17.67 6.14 1.46
CA LEU A 508 17.75 5.87 0.02
C LEU A 508 17.31 4.45 -0.39
N PHE A 509 17.30 3.50 0.55
CA PHE A 509 16.95 2.10 0.30
C PHE A 509 15.68 1.67 1.03
N ARG A 510 15.22 2.48 2.00
CA ARG A 510 14.15 2.15 2.93
C ARG A 510 12.85 1.78 2.21
N LEU A 511 12.43 2.57 1.23
CA LEU A 511 11.18 2.37 0.50
C LEU A 511 11.18 1.06 -0.29
N ARG A 512 12.22 0.80 -1.10
CA ARG A 512 12.38 -0.45 -1.84
C ARG A 512 12.37 -1.68 -0.93
N LEU A 513 13.04 -1.59 0.21
CA LEU A 513 13.10 -2.68 1.19
C LEU A 513 11.73 -2.94 1.83
N LEU A 514 11.02 -1.88 2.24
CA LEU A 514 9.65 -1.96 2.76
C LEU A 514 8.71 -2.62 1.75
N LEU A 515 8.73 -2.14 0.50
CA LEU A 515 7.86 -2.60 -0.58
C LEU A 515 8.11 -4.07 -0.91
N SER A 516 9.38 -4.44 -1.07
CA SER A 516 9.80 -5.79 -1.42
C SER A 516 9.40 -6.81 -0.36
N ILE A 517 9.67 -6.52 0.93
CA ILE A 517 9.34 -7.43 2.02
C ILE A 517 7.83 -7.55 2.21
N ARG A 518 7.09 -6.42 2.12
CA ARG A 518 5.63 -6.42 2.21
C ARG A 518 5.00 -7.31 1.12
N TYR A 519 5.43 -7.17 -0.13
CA TYR A 519 4.88 -7.97 -1.24
C TYR A 519 5.26 -9.42 -1.12
N PHE A 520 6.49 -9.71 -0.70
CA PHE A 520 6.94 -11.06 -0.45
C PHE A 520 6.10 -11.74 0.65
N VAL A 521 5.91 -11.09 1.80
CA VAL A 521 5.13 -11.64 2.92
C VAL A 521 3.66 -11.84 2.54
N ASN A 522 3.06 -10.90 1.81
CA ASN A 522 1.68 -11.03 1.32
C ASN A 522 1.54 -12.19 0.32
N PHE A 523 2.50 -12.35 -0.60
CA PHE A 523 2.56 -13.49 -1.51
C PHE A 523 2.64 -14.82 -0.75
N ILE A 524 3.56 -14.95 0.20
CA ILE A 524 3.70 -16.17 1.02
C ILE A 524 2.39 -16.46 1.76
N SER A 525 1.72 -15.43 2.26
CA SER A 525 0.42 -15.59 2.95
C SER A 525 -0.65 -16.17 2.04
N VAL A 526 -0.70 -15.72 0.78
CA VAL A 526 -1.64 -16.25 -0.22
C VAL A 526 -1.31 -17.68 -0.59
N VAL A 527 -0.03 -18.01 -0.77
CA VAL A 527 0.40 -19.40 -1.04
C VAL A 527 0.03 -20.31 0.11
N VAL A 528 0.28 -19.89 1.36
CA VAL A 528 -0.09 -20.64 2.57
C VAL A 528 -1.61 -20.80 2.67
N LEU A 529 -2.39 -19.74 2.46
CA LEU A 529 -3.85 -19.81 2.47
C LEU A 529 -4.38 -20.73 1.38
N PHE A 530 -3.85 -20.60 0.16
CA PHE A 530 -4.22 -21.46 -0.96
C PHE A 530 -3.89 -22.93 -0.66
N TYR A 531 -2.70 -23.21 -0.11
CA TYR A 531 -2.31 -24.54 0.33
C TYR A 531 -3.22 -25.10 1.42
N ILE A 532 -3.53 -24.31 2.45
CA ILE A 532 -4.43 -24.70 3.55
C ILE A 532 -5.84 -25.01 3.04
N MET A 533 -6.30 -24.31 2.01
CA MET A 533 -7.63 -24.52 1.44
C MET A 533 -7.68 -25.65 0.41
N TRP A 534 -6.55 -25.92 -0.26
CA TRP A 534 -6.45 -26.92 -1.32
C TRP A 534 -6.05 -28.30 -0.81
N SER A 535 -5.15 -28.36 0.19
CA SER A 535 -4.47 -29.60 0.58
C SER A 535 -5.46 -30.62 1.14
N PRO A 536 -5.48 -31.87 0.63
CA PRO A 536 -6.32 -32.93 1.20
C PRO A 536 -5.85 -33.34 2.61
N LYS A 537 -4.62 -32.96 3.01
CA LYS A 537 -4.05 -33.27 4.33
C LYS A 537 -4.55 -32.33 5.42
N THR A 538 -5.04 -31.15 5.06
CA THR A 538 -5.60 -30.20 6.03
C THR A 538 -7.05 -30.57 6.31
N PRO A 539 -7.49 -30.45 7.57
CA PRO A 539 -8.86 -30.78 7.94
C PRO A 539 -9.89 -29.77 7.38
N LEU A 540 -9.42 -28.70 6.74
CA LEU A 540 -10.21 -27.71 6.00
C LEU A 540 -10.48 -28.15 4.54
N ASN A 541 -10.85 -29.40 4.30
CA ASN A 541 -11.13 -29.86 2.95
C ASN A 541 -12.55 -29.42 2.54
N LEU A 542 -12.65 -28.47 1.61
CA LEU A 542 -13.93 -27.88 1.20
C LEU A 542 -14.60 -28.76 0.13
N PRO A 543 -15.75 -29.40 0.41
CA PRO A 543 -16.34 -30.35 -0.52
C PRO A 543 -16.81 -29.65 -1.81
N GLY A 544 -16.61 -30.34 -2.92
CA GLY A 544 -17.02 -29.88 -4.25
C GLY A 544 -18.49 -30.01 -4.52
N LYS A 545 -19.02 -29.08 -5.32
CA LYS A 545 -20.29 -29.25 -6.03
C LYS A 545 -20.15 -30.37 -7.08
N LYS A 546 -20.29 -31.62 -6.68
CA LYS A 546 -20.82 -32.67 -7.56
C LYS A 546 -21.71 -33.63 -6.77
N GLY A 547 -23.02 -33.48 -6.99
CA GLY A 547 -23.95 -34.60 -7.16
C GLY A 547 -24.38 -35.44 -5.97
N LYS A 548 -23.60 -35.55 -4.89
CA LYS A 548 -24.09 -36.19 -3.67
C LYS A 548 -24.49 -35.11 -2.70
N LYS A 549 -25.73 -35.18 -2.25
CA LYS A 549 -26.25 -34.48 -1.07
C LYS A 549 -25.32 -34.92 0.07
N TYR A 550 -24.21 -34.21 0.28
CA TYR A 550 -23.29 -34.50 1.37
C TYR A 550 -24.10 -34.30 2.64
N GLU A 551 -24.52 -35.43 3.18
CA GLU A 551 -25.00 -35.59 4.53
C GLU A 551 -23.84 -35.21 5.45
N PHE A 552 -23.75 -33.91 5.70
CA PHE A 552 -23.07 -33.33 6.85
C PHE A 552 -23.73 -33.76 8.18
N THR A 553 -24.65 -34.73 8.15
CA THR A 553 -25.30 -35.30 9.32
C THR A 553 -24.26 -35.82 10.30
N ASN A 554 -23.12 -36.39 9.87
CA ASN A 554 -22.09 -36.85 10.82
C ASN A 554 -21.29 -35.75 11.58
N ILE A 555 -21.27 -34.50 11.13
CA ILE A 555 -20.71 -33.39 11.92
C ILE A 555 -21.82 -32.65 12.68
N GLN A 556 -23.04 -32.63 12.13
CA GLN A 556 -24.21 -32.17 12.87
C GLN A 556 -24.49 -33.08 14.07
N TYR A 557 -24.22 -34.39 14.00
CA TYR A 557 -24.24 -35.29 15.17
C TYR A 557 -23.12 -35.01 16.19
N MET A 558 -22.06 -34.27 15.84
CA MET A 558 -21.15 -33.74 16.88
C MET A 558 -21.75 -32.57 17.67
N TYR A 559 -22.72 -31.85 17.09
CA TYR A 559 -23.15 -30.53 17.54
C TYR A 559 -24.68 -30.36 17.71
N ALA A 560 -25.52 -31.38 17.46
CA ALA A 560 -26.98 -31.27 17.44
C ALA A 560 -27.71 -31.81 18.68
N ASN A 561 -27.00 -32.33 19.68
CA ASN A 561 -27.60 -32.61 21.00
C ASN A 561 -27.45 -31.40 21.95
N ASP A 562 -27.67 -30.19 21.44
CA ASP A 562 -27.93 -29.02 22.27
C ASP A 562 -29.44 -29.00 22.56
N GLY A 563 -29.78 -29.31 23.81
CA GLY A 563 -31.11 -29.76 24.23
C GLY A 563 -32.28 -28.81 23.98
N HIS A 564 -33.44 -29.44 23.79
CA HIS A 564 -34.72 -28.91 24.23
C HIS A 564 -35.45 -30.07 24.93
N ASP A 565 -35.24 -30.18 26.24
CA ASP A 565 -36.20 -30.87 27.10
C ASP A 565 -37.46 -30.00 27.15
N ASN A 566 -38.58 -30.54 26.67
CA ASN A 566 -39.88 -30.42 27.31
C ASN A 566 -40.88 -31.37 26.63
N GLU A 567 -41.27 -32.38 27.41
CA GLU A 567 -42.62 -32.95 27.57
C GLU A 567 -43.63 -32.65 26.45
N ASP A 568 -43.76 -33.59 25.51
CA ASP A 568 -45.00 -34.35 25.29
C ASP A 568 -44.86 -35.21 24.02
N GLY A 569 -45.31 -36.46 24.13
CA GLY A 569 -45.12 -37.49 23.12
C GLY A 569 -45.79 -37.17 21.79
N HIS A 570 -45.07 -37.41 20.70
CA HIS A 570 -45.50 -38.21 19.54
C HIS A 570 -44.39 -38.16 18.47
N ILE A 571 -43.70 -39.29 18.28
CA ILE A 571 -42.78 -39.47 17.15
C ILE A 571 -43.64 -39.70 15.90
N VAL A 572 -43.77 -38.69 15.05
CA VAL A 572 -44.29 -38.86 13.69
C VAL A 572 -43.09 -39.04 12.76
N ASN A 573 -42.82 -40.28 12.37
CA ASN A 573 -41.92 -40.59 11.26
C ASN A 573 -42.60 -40.16 9.95
N VAL A 574 -42.21 -39.02 9.39
CA VAL A 574 -42.54 -38.68 8.00
C VAL A 574 -41.37 -39.09 7.12
N ALA A 575 -41.39 -40.34 6.67
CA ALA A 575 -40.69 -40.73 5.46
C ALA A 575 -41.41 -40.07 4.27
N ARG A 576 -40.77 -39.10 3.62
CA ARG A 576 -41.26 -38.55 2.35
C ARG A 576 -40.46 -39.18 1.21
N ASN A 577 -40.96 -40.30 0.70
CA ASN A 577 -40.62 -40.76 -0.63
C ASN A 577 -41.13 -39.71 -1.62
N LYS A 578 -40.27 -39.27 -2.53
CA LYS A 578 -40.62 -38.47 -3.69
C LYS A 578 -40.53 -39.40 -4.89
N ASP A 579 -41.64 -40.01 -5.23
CA ASP A 579 -41.96 -40.38 -6.60
C ASP A 579 -43.36 -39.81 -6.88
N ASP A 580 -43.59 -39.47 -8.14
CA ASP A 580 -44.83 -38.94 -8.73
C ASP A 580 -44.94 -37.40 -8.84
N GLU A 581 -44.20 -36.84 -9.81
CA GLU A 581 -44.80 -35.85 -10.70
C GLU A 581 -45.54 -36.62 -11.81
N ASN A 582 -46.87 -36.49 -11.90
CA ASN A 582 -47.57 -36.35 -13.18
C ASN A 582 -49.08 -36.04 -13.02
N LEU A 583 -49.46 -34.95 -13.70
CA LEU A 583 -50.71 -34.73 -14.44
C LEU A 583 -51.99 -34.20 -13.74
N ILE A 584 -52.25 -32.92 -14.08
CA ILE A 584 -53.51 -32.37 -14.65
C ILE A 584 -54.69 -32.01 -13.71
N ASN A 585 -55.02 -30.70 -13.77
CA ASN A 585 -56.32 -30.01 -13.63
C ASN A 585 -57.56 -30.81 -13.19
N PHE A 586 -58.34 -30.24 -12.25
CA PHE A 586 -59.66 -29.67 -12.57
C PHE A 586 -60.15 -28.69 -11.50
N ASN A 587 -60.86 -27.69 -11.99
CA ASN A 587 -61.54 -26.59 -11.32
C ASN A 587 -62.80 -27.06 -10.55
N ILE A 588 -63.36 -26.19 -9.69
CA ILE A 588 -64.80 -26.01 -9.32
C ILE A 588 -65.02 -25.80 -7.80
N ASN A 589 -65.34 -24.54 -7.49
CA ASN A 589 -66.42 -23.98 -6.65
C ASN A 589 -66.68 -24.37 -5.18
N ASP A 590 -67.00 -23.28 -4.48
CA ASP A 590 -68.10 -23.06 -3.53
C ASP A 590 -68.03 -23.66 -2.11
N ASN A 591 -67.84 -22.75 -1.15
CA ASN A 591 -68.85 -22.31 -0.15
C ASN A 591 -68.26 -22.05 1.24
N ASN A 592 -68.57 -20.85 1.76
CA ASN A 592 -69.03 -20.50 3.12
C ASN A 592 -68.21 -21.03 4.32
N PHE A 593 -67.73 -20.23 5.27
CA PHE A 593 -68.28 -19.04 5.94
C PHE A 593 -67.13 -18.23 6.56
#